data_AF-A0A9Q0HCQ0-F1
#
_entry.id   AF-A0A9Q0HCQ0-F1
#
_cell.length_a   1.000
_cell.length_b   1.000
_cell.length_c   1.000
_cell.angle_alpha   90.00
_cell.angle_beta   90.00
_cell.angle_gamma   90.00
#
_symmetry.space_group_name_H-M   'P 1'
#
loop_
_entity.id
_entity.type
_entity.pdbx_description
1 polymer ?
#
loop_
_entity_poly.entity_id
_entity_poly.type
_entity_poly.pdbx_seq_one_letter_code
_entity_poly.pdbx_strand_id
1 'polypeptide(L)'
;MITQITDVNIAERGLIHGASAQINVYNPKVEASQFTNAQIWINGGPNENPNHIMAGWTDRNTGNWWLSISDNKVHVGYWPKSLFSYLTDGANSVSWGGLAQAGSDGVSPPMGSGLFPKDYYSCFFRWLKYVDHDYYFRNPTGFERIRTRVDGKNCYDILYHEDELYSRVGASITFGGPGGHCA
;
A
#
# COMPACT_ATOMS: atom_id res chain seq x y z
N MET A 1 -2.88 1.84 -21.61
CA MET A 1 -2.65 2.71 -20.43
C MET A 1 -1.51 2.09 -19.66
N ILE A 2 -0.40 2.81 -19.46
CA ILE A 2 0.76 2.29 -18.74
C ILE A 2 0.60 2.70 -17.27
N THR A 3 0.62 1.70 -16.39
CA THR A 3 0.41 1.86 -14.95
C THR A 3 1.59 1.21 -14.24
N GLN A 4 2.37 2.02 -13.54
CA GLN A 4 3.54 1.56 -12.80
C GLN A 4 3.17 1.43 -11.33
N ILE A 5 3.29 0.22 -10.77
CA ILE A 5 3.08 -0.02 -9.35
C ILE A 5 4.44 -0.11 -8.66
N THR A 6 4.52 0.53 -7.50
CA THR A 6 5.69 0.49 -6.62
C THR A 6 5.19 0.21 -5.20
N ASP A 7 5.34 -1.03 -4.72
CA ASP A 7 4.78 -1.46 -3.44
C ASP A 7 5.64 -2.46 -2.66
N VAL A 8 5.38 -2.54 -1.36
CA VAL A 8 5.84 -3.62 -0.48
C VAL A 8 4.63 -4.47 -0.13
N ASN A 9 4.70 -5.75 -0.46
CA ASN A 9 3.69 -6.76 -0.20
C ASN A 9 4.11 -7.70 0.94
N ILE A 10 3.15 -8.11 1.75
CA ILE A 10 3.30 -9.14 2.77
C ILE A 10 2.24 -10.20 2.57
N ALA A 11 2.67 -11.45 2.51
CA ALA A 11 1.80 -12.62 2.53
C ALA A 11 2.12 -13.47 3.77
N GLU A 12 1.08 -13.86 4.49
CA GLU A 12 1.16 -14.77 5.63
C GLU A 12 0.72 -16.19 5.24
N ARG A 13 1.07 -17.18 6.05
CA ARG A 13 0.51 -18.53 5.89
C ARG A 13 -0.99 -18.58 6.22
N GLY A 14 -1.47 -17.65 7.04
CA GLY A 14 -2.87 -17.46 7.39
C GLY A 14 -3.49 -16.25 6.70
N LEU A 15 -4.79 -16.04 6.92
CA LEU A 15 -5.52 -14.90 6.37
C LEU A 15 -5.19 -13.61 7.13
N ILE A 16 -5.16 -12.50 6.38
CA ILE A 16 -4.95 -11.15 6.89
C ILE A 16 -6.29 -10.43 6.94
N HIS A 17 -6.58 -9.81 8.07
CA HIS A 17 -7.86 -9.18 8.37
C HIS A 17 -7.78 -7.65 8.30
N GLY A 18 -6.68 -7.08 7.82
CA GLY A 18 -6.58 -5.65 7.62
C GLY A 18 -5.15 -5.15 7.61
N ALA A 19 -5.02 -3.87 7.32
CA ALA A 19 -3.77 -3.14 7.34
C ALA A 19 -3.99 -1.72 7.88
N SER A 20 -2.94 -1.17 8.48
CA SER A 20 -2.91 0.19 9.01
C SER A 20 -1.52 0.77 8.78
N ALA A 21 -1.47 2.07 8.52
CA ALA A 21 -0.25 2.86 8.44
C ALA A 21 -0.59 4.35 8.50
N GLN A 22 0.37 5.17 8.92
CA GLN A 22 0.37 6.59 8.62
C GLN A 22 0.87 6.79 7.19
N ILE A 23 0.12 7.55 6.38
CA ILE A 23 0.42 7.79 4.97
C ILE A 23 0.80 9.24 4.71
N ASN A 24 1.76 9.47 3.82
CA ASN A 24 2.07 10.79 3.29
C ASN A 24 2.28 10.75 1.77
N VAL A 25 1.61 11.68 1.08
CA VAL A 25 1.84 12.00 -0.33
C VAL A 25 2.50 13.36 -0.37
N TYR A 26 3.76 13.41 -0.78
CA TYR A 26 4.56 14.63 -0.69
C TYR A 26 4.60 15.37 -2.03
N ASN A 27 3.96 16.55 -2.13
CA ASN A 27 4.04 17.49 -3.27
C ASN A 27 3.98 16.85 -4.68
N PRO A 28 2.94 16.06 -4.99
CA PRO A 28 2.82 15.43 -6.30
C PRO A 28 2.60 16.49 -7.39
N LYS A 29 3.26 16.30 -8.54
CA LYS A 29 3.08 17.13 -9.73
C LYS A 29 2.58 16.25 -10.86
N VAL A 30 1.40 16.54 -11.37
CA VAL A 30 0.76 15.76 -12.44
C VAL A 30 0.22 16.70 -13.52
N GLU A 31 0.35 16.29 -14.77
CA GLU A 31 -0.33 16.93 -15.90
C GLU A 31 -1.76 16.40 -16.05
N ALA A 32 -2.59 17.08 -16.87
CA ALA A 32 -4.04 16.83 -16.95
C ALA A 32 -4.46 15.38 -17.28
N SER A 33 -3.59 14.58 -17.92
CA SER A 33 -3.88 13.17 -18.26
C SER A 33 -3.15 12.15 -17.39
N GLN A 34 -2.35 12.61 -16.43
CA GLN A 34 -1.56 11.77 -15.54
C GLN A 34 -2.26 11.57 -14.19
N PHE A 35 -1.89 10.50 -13.49
CA PHE A 35 -2.39 10.21 -12.15
C PHE A 35 -1.29 9.61 -11.28
N THR A 36 -1.20 10.02 -10.01
CA THR A 36 -0.29 9.45 -9.02
C THR A 36 -0.95 9.40 -7.65
N ASN A 37 -0.75 8.33 -6.89
CA ASN A 37 -1.29 8.20 -5.53
C ASN A 37 -0.39 7.37 -4.60
N ALA A 38 -0.74 7.38 -3.31
CA ALA A 38 -0.27 6.44 -2.31
C ALA A 38 -1.47 5.65 -1.79
N GLN A 39 -1.31 4.35 -1.59
CA GLN A 39 -2.41 3.46 -1.29
C GLN A 39 -2.01 2.23 -0.47
N ILE A 40 -2.98 1.71 0.29
CA ILE A 40 -2.94 0.39 0.92
C ILE A 40 -3.88 -0.54 0.15
N TRP A 41 -3.39 -1.72 -0.22
CA TRP A 41 -4.17 -2.76 -0.87
C TRP A 41 -4.37 -3.93 0.08
N ILE A 42 -5.63 -4.37 0.21
CA ILE A 42 -5.98 -5.64 0.84
C ILE A 42 -6.37 -6.61 -0.28
N ASN A 43 -5.59 -7.67 -0.47
CA ASN A 43 -5.67 -8.53 -1.66
C ASN A 43 -6.22 -9.91 -1.32
N GLY A 44 -7.30 -10.32 -1.97
CA GLY A 44 -7.85 -11.67 -1.90
C GLY A 44 -8.02 -12.28 -3.29
N GLY A 45 -7.75 -13.58 -3.41
CA GLY A 45 -7.95 -14.35 -4.64
C GLY A 45 -6.68 -14.48 -5.50
N PRO A 46 -6.80 -15.14 -6.66
CA PRO A 46 -5.68 -15.38 -7.58
C PRO A 46 -5.19 -14.08 -8.23
N ASN A 47 -3.89 -14.01 -8.53
CA ASN A 47 -3.22 -12.82 -9.11
C ASN A 47 -3.86 -12.30 -10.41
N GLU A 48 -4.56 -13.15 -11.16
CA GLU A 48 -5.19 -12.81 -12.44
C GLU A 48 -6.54 -12.09 -12.27
N ASN A 49 -7.24 -12.30 -11.15
CA ASN A 49 -8.51 -11.62 -10.85
C ASN A 49 -8.70 -11.40 -9.33
N PRO A 50 -7.88 -10.56 -8.71
CA PRO A 50 -7.97 -10.26 -7.29
C PRO A 50 -9.18 -9.36 -6.95
N ASN A 51 -9.78 -9.58 -5.79
CA ASN A 51 -10.59 -8.55 -5.14
C ASN A 51 -9.66 -7.64 -4.32
N HIS A 52 -9.85 -6.33 -4.46
CA HIS A 52 -9.11 -5.33 -3.70
C HIS A 52 -10.05 -4.42 -2.93
N ILE A 53 -9.69 -4.13 -1.68
CA ILE A 53 -10.20 -2.97 -0.96
C ILE A 53 -9.09 -1.92 -0.91
N MET A 54 -9.42 -0.73 -1.38
CA MET A 54 -8.56 0.44 -1.38
C MET A 54 -8.82 1.18 -0.06
N ALA A 55 -8.12 0.72 0.98
CA ALA A 55 -8.21 1.06 2.41
C ALA A 55 -9.37 0.42 3.22
N GLY A 56 -9.00 -0.37 4.26
CA GLY A 56 -9.91 -0.90 5.27
C GLY A 56 -9.34 -2.05 6.14
N TRP A 57 -10.00 -2.38 7.26
CA TRP A 57 -9.77 -3.55 8.12
C TRP A 57 -11.10 -4.26 8.43
N THR A 58 -11.12 -5.57 8.68
CA THR A 58 -12.35 -6.33 8.97
C THR A 58 -12.56 -6.55 10.47
N ASP A 59 -13.80 -6.42 10.94
CA ASP A 59 -14.14 -6.65 12.34
C ASP A 59 -14.38 -8.12 12.66
N ARG A 60 -13.98 -8.53 13.87
CA ARG A 60 -14.03 -9.93 14.31
C ARG A 60 -15.45 -10.50 14.43
N ASN A 61 -16.42 -9.67 14.78
CA ASN A 61 -17.76 -10.16 15.13
C ASN A 61 -18.60 -10.48 13.89
N THR A 62 -18.45 -9.67 12.84
CA THR A 62 -19.27 -9.76 11.63
C THR A 62 -18.47 -10.07 10.37
N GLY A 63 -17.15 -9.84 10.38
CA GLY A 63 -16.26 -10.01 9.24
C GLY A 63 -16.35 -8.89 8.21
N ASN A 64 -17.12 -7.83 8.49
CA ASN A 64 -17.33 -6.72 7.57
C ASN A 64 -16.12 -5.79 7.52
N TRP A 65 -15.90 -5.16 6.37
CA TRP A 65 -14.75 -4.28 6.14
C TRP A 65 -15.08 -2.83 6.50
N TRP A 66 -14.15 -2.18 7.18
CA TRP A 66 -14.25 -0.82 7.71
C TRP A 66 -13.07 0.03 7.25
N LEU A 67 -13.34 1.23 6.74
CA LEU A 67 -12.32 2.26 6.57
C LEU A 67 -12.39 3.21 7.76
N SER A 68 -11.28 3.41 8.46
CA SER A 68 -11.18 4.41 9.52
C SER A 68 -10.02 5.36 9.27
N ILE A 69 -10.24 6.65 9.50
CA ILE A 69 -9.23 7.71 9.35
C ILE A 69 -9.04 8.37 10.72
N SER A 70 -7.79 8.73 11.04
CA SER A 70 -7.33 9.28 12.34
C SER A 70 -7.24 8.29 13.50
N ASP A 71 -6.43 8.63 14.50
CA ASP A 71 -6.23 7.84 15.73
C ASP A 71 -7.54 7.63 16.52
N ASN A 72 -8.50 8.55 16.35
CA ASN A 72 -9.83 8.47 16.95
C ASN A 72 -10.78 7.51 16.22
N LYS A 73 -10.27 6.75 15.22
CA LYS A 73 -11.02 5.74 14.45
C LYS A 73 -12.34 6.27 13.88
N VAL A 74 -12.29 7.43 13.23
CA VAL A 74 -13.47 7.95 12.52
C VAL A 74 -13.79 6.97 11.40
N HIS A 75 -14.91 6.25 11.51
CA HIS A 75 -15.37 5.31 10.49
C HIS A 75 -15.90 6.09 9.28
N VAL A 76 -15.24 5.92 8.13
CA VAL A 76 -15.53 6.63 6.87
C VAL A 76 -16.22 5.72 5.85
N GLY A 77 -16.11 4.40 5.99
CA GLY A 77 -16.73 3.45 5.07
C GLY A 77 -17.00 2.07 5.69
N TYR A 78 -18.03 1.39 5.18
CA TYR A 78 -18.50 0.07 5.60
C TYR A 78 -18.86 -0.76 4.37
N TRP A 79 -18.36 -2.00 4.30
CA TRP A 79 -18.68 -2.95 3.25
C TRP A 79 -18.99 -4.33 3.83
N PRO A 80 -20.21 -4.86 3.62
CA PRO A 80 -20.54 -6.22 3.98
C PRO A 80 -19.62 -7.24 3.33
N LYS A 81 -19.17 -8.24 4.09
CA LYS A 81 -18.27 -9.29 3.55
C LYS A 81 -18.85 -10.04 2.35
N SER A 82 -20.18 -10.14 2.28
CA SER A 82 -20.91 -10.81 1.19
C SER A 82 -20.79 -10.12 -0.17
N LEU A 83 -20.24 -8.90 -0.23
CA LEU A 83 -19.96 -8.21 -1.49
C LEU A 83 -18.72 -8.76 -2.19
N PHE A 84 -17.88 -9.55 -1.50
CA PHE A 84 -16.62 -10.04 -2.03
C PHE A 84 -16.64 -11.56 -2.14
N SER A 85 -16.10 -12.10 -3.23
CA SER A 85 -15.94 -13.53 -3.42
C SER A 85 -14.66 -14.06 -2.76
N TYR A 86 -13.59 -13.27 -2.77
CA TYR A 86 -12.28 -13.68 -2.27
C TYR A 86 -11.82 -12.97 -0.99
N LEU A 87 -12.65 -12.09 -0.42
CA LEU A 87 -12.37 -11.38 0.85
C LEU A 87 -13.38 -11.72 1.95
N THR A 88 -14.20 -12.76 1.75
CA THR A 88 -15.26 -13.16 2.69
C THR A 88 -14.70 -13.55 4.07
N ASP A 89 -13.60 -14.29 4.06
CA ASP A 89 -12.99 -14.85 5.27
C ASP A 89 -11.70 -14.13 5.67
N GLY A 90 -11.24 -13.17 4.87
CA GLY A 90 -9.97 -12.46 5.02
C GLY A 90 -9.18 -12.38 3.72
N ALA A 91 -8.05 -11.69 3.75
CA ALA A 91 -7.18 -11.44 2.61
C ALA A 91 -5.98 -12.40 2.60
N ASN A 92 -5.41 -12.65 1.41
CA ASN A 92 -4.21 -13.47 1.26
C ASN A 92 -2.93 -12.67 1.46
N SER A 93 -2.96 -11.37 1.13
CA SER A 93 -1.82 -10.49 1.32
C SER A 93 -2.27 -9.04 1.49
N VAL A 94 -1.36 -8.20 1.96
CA VAL A 94 -1.53 -6.75 2.02
C VAL A 94 -0.34 -6.05 1.41
N SER A 95 -0.56 -4.92 0.76
CA SER A 95 0.49 -4.10 0.17
C SER A 95 0.37 -2.63 0.60
N TRP A 96 1.50 -1.94 0.66
CA TRP A 96 1.59 -0.50 0.83
C TRP A 96 2.53 0.08 -0.22
N GLY A 97 2.17 1.20 -0.83
CA GLY A 97 2.98 1.78 -1.90
C GLY A 97 2.25 2.85 -2.68
N GLY A 98 2.67 3.05 -3.92
CA GLY A 98 2.09 4.03 -4.83
C GLY A 98 1.89 3.50 -6.24
N LEU A 99 1.03 4.20 -6.97
CA LEU A 99 0.75 3.96 -8.38
C LEU A 99 1.00 5.25 -9.15
N ALA A 100 1.61 5.13 -10.33
CA ALA A 100 1.73 6.21 -11.30
C ALA A 100 1.19 5.74 -12.65
N GLN A 101 0.22 6.48 -13.18
CA GLN A 101 -0.38 6.23 -14.48
C GLN A 101 0.13 7.25 -15.49
N ALA A 102 0.67 6.76 -16.61
CA ALA A 102 1.15 7.59 -17.69
C ALA A 102 0.02 8.36 -18.38
N GLY A 103 0.37 9.56 -18.85
CA GLY A 103 -0.48 10.39 -19.67
C GLY A 103 -0.71 9.79 -21.06
N SER A 104 -1.50 10.49 -21.88
CA SER A 104 -1.75 10.08 -23.27
C SER A 104 -0.50 10.04 -24.15
N ASP A 105 0.55 10.74 -23.74
CA ASP A 105 1.88 10.79 -24.38
C ASP A 105 2.80 9.63 -23.95
N GLY A 106 2.35 8.76 -23.04
CA GLY A 106 3.15 7.66 -22.50
C GLY A 106 4.20 8.10 -21.48
N VAL A 107 4.18 9.36 -21.03
CA VAL A 107 5.05 9.87 -19.97
C VAL A 107 4.37 9.67 -18.63
N SER A 108 5.05 8.98 -17.71
CA SER A 108 4.58 8.77 -16.36
C SER A 108 4.90 9.96 -15.45
N PRO A 109 3.99 10.37 -14.54
CA PRO A 109 4.23 11.50 -13.65
C PRO A 109 5.28 11.18 -12.58
N PRO A 110 5.91 12.18 -11.95
CA PRO A 110 6.67 11.95 -10.73
C PRO A 110 5.77 11.35 -9.63
N MET A 111 6.34 10.46 -8.83
CA MET A 111 5.70 9.95 -7.63
C MET A 111 6.23 10.73 -6.43
N GLY A 112 5.31 11.38 -5.70
CA GLY A 112 5.66 12.31 -4.63
C GLY A 112 6.44 13.51 -5.15
N SER A 113 7.58 13.81 -4.50
CA SER A 113 8.44 14.94 -4.85
C SER A 113 9.12 14.82 -6.22
N GLY A 114 9.07 13.65 -6.85
CA GLY A 114 9.86 13.33 -8.03
C GLY A 114 11.30 12.87 -7.70
N LEU A 115 11.63 12.69 -6.43
CA LEU A 115 12.93 12.18 -5.99
C LEU A 115 12.84 10.69 -5.66
N PHE A 116 13.89 9.95 -5.98
CA PHE A 116 14.06 8.58 -5.51
C PHE A 116 14.10 8.55 -3.96
N PRO A 117 13.64 7.45 -3.34
CA PRO A 117 13.63 7.30 -1.89
C PRO A 117 15.05 7.34 -1.31
N LYS A 118 15.36 8.41 -0.58
CA LYS A 118 16.62 8.58 0.16
C LYS A 118 16.47 9.36 1.46
N ASP A 119 15.49 10.26 1.57
CA ASP A 119 15.41 11.27 2.64
C ASP A 119 13.98 11.76 2.92
N TYR A 120 13.84 12.80 3.76
CA TYR A 120 12.60 13.43 4.25
C TYR A 120 11.59 13.88 3.19
N TYR A 121 12.00 14.01 1.93
CA TYR A 121 11.14 14.49 0.83
C TYR A 121 10.47 13.36 0.02
N SER A 122 10.53 12.13 0.51
CA SER A 122 9.88 10.98 -0.12
C SER A 122 8.44 10.81 0.35
N CYS A 123 7.60 10.20 -0.49
CA CYS A 123 6.36 9.63 0.02
C CYS A 123 6.69 8.53 1.02
N PHE A 124 5.83 8.35 2.02
CA PHE A 124 6.06 7.33 3.02
C PHE A 124 4.81 6.67 3.55
N PHE A 125 5.02 5.46 4.04
CA PHE A 125 4.16 4.82 5.03
C PHE A 125 4.97 4.61 6.31
N ARG A 126 4.41 4.98 7.47
CA ARG A 126 5.03 4.77 8.79
C ARG A 126 4.10 3.98 9.68
N TRP A 127 4.66 3.38 10.72
CA TRP A 127 3.91 2.55 11.67
C TRP A 127 3.10 1.47 10.98
N LEU A 128 3.70 0.78 10.00
CA LEU A 128 3.01 -0.28 9.28
C LEU A 128 2.58 -1.37 10.25
N LYS A 129 1.31 -1.74 10.15
CA LYS A 129 0.72 -2.87 10.85
C LYS A 129 -0.20 -3.63 9.91
N TYR A 130 -0.26 -4.94 10.06
CA TYR A 130 -1.35 -5.76 9.53
C TYR A 130 -2.09 -6.46 10.67
N VAL A 131 -3.32 -6.89 10.41
CA VAL A 131 -4.12 -7.67 11.36
C VAL A 131 -4.01 -9.14 10.97
N ASP A 132 -3.39 -9.96 11.83
CA ASP A 132 -3.20 -11.38 11.56
C ASP A 132 -4.49 -12.20 11.71
N HIS A 133 -4.40 -13.51 11.48
CA HIS A 133 -5.52 -14.45 11.60
C HIS A 133 -6.16 -14.49 13.01
N ASP A 134 -5.38 -14.16 14.03
CA ASP A 134 -5.82 -14.10 15.42
C ASP A 134 -6.41 -12.72 15.79
N TYR A 135 -6.56 -11.83 14.81
CA TYR A 135 -7.03 -10.45 14.94
C TYR A 135 -6.11 -9.54 15.77
N TYR A 136 -4.80 -9.83 15.81
CA TYR A 136 -3.80 -8.98 16.44
C TYR A 136 -3.07 -8.10 15.43
N PHE A 137 -2.79 -6.86 15.83
CA PHE A 137 -1.92 -5.97 15.05
C PHE A 137 -0.47 -6.45 15.14
N ARG A 138 0.11 -6.80 13.99
CA ARG A 138 1.50 -7.24 13.83
C ARG A 138 2.30 -6.24 13.02
N ASN A 139 3.59 -6.13 13.35
CA ASN A 139 4.54 -5.44 12.50
C ASN A 139 4.88 -6.34 11.30
N PRO A 140 5.06 -5.77 10.10
CA PRO A 140 5.87 -6.40 9.07
C PRO A 140 7.25 -6.73 9.63
N THR A 141 7.62 -8.00 9.75
CA THR A 141 8.99 -8.40 10.09
C THR A 141 9.36 -9.65 9.31
N GLY A 142 10.67 -9.87 9.14
CA GLY A 142 11.19 -11.04 8.45
C GLY A 142 11.17 -10.90 6.93
N PHE A 143 12.34 -10.60 6.36
CA PHE A 143 12.55 -10.35 4.93
C PHE A 143 12.03 -11.46 4.00
N GLU A 144 11.93 -12.71 4.46
CA GLU A 144 11.41 -13.81 3.63
C GLU A 144 9.94 -13.64 3.23
N ARG A 145 9.16 -12.86 4.01
CA ARG A 145 7.72 -12.64 3.79
C ARG A 145 7.43 -11.30 3.10
N ILE A 146 8.42 -10.44 3.03
CA ILE A 146 8.31 -9.07 2.52
C ILE A 146 8.82 -9.07 1.08
N ARG A 147 7.95 -8.67 0.14
CA ARG A 147 8.30 -8.59 -1.28
C ARG A 147 8.15 -7.16 -1.77
N THR A 148 9.20 -6.63 -2.39
CA THR A 148 9.15 -5.34 -3.08
C THR A 148 8.80 -5.57 -4.55
N ARG A 149 7.89 -4.75 -5.09
CA ARG A 149 7.58 -4.69 -6.52
C ARG A 149 7.79 -3.28 -7.02
N VAL A 150 8.46 -3.17 -8.17
CA VAL A 150 8.67 -1.92 -8.91
C VAL A 150 8.57 -2.24 -10.39
N ASP A 151 7.47 -1.84 -11.03
CA ASP A 151 7.23 -2.15 -12.45
C ASP A 151 8.10 -1.29 -13.39
N GLY A 152 8.45 -0.06 -12.99
CA GLY A 152 9.28 0.88 -13.76
C GLY A 152 10.57 1.27 -13.05
N LYS A 153 11.50 0.32 -12.91
CA LYS A 153 12.72 0.47 -12.08
C LYS A 153 13.66 1.60 -12.50
N ASN A 154 13.55 2.08 -13.74
CA ASN A 154 14.28 3.25 -14.24
C ASN A 154 13.66 4.58 -13.79
N CYS A 155 12.39 4.58 -13.38
CA CYS A 155 11.64 5.78 -13.00
C CYS A 155 11.29 5.87 -11.52
N TYR A 156 11.12 4.74 -10.85
CA TYR A 156 10.65 4.70 -9.47
C TYR A 156 11.45 3.69 -8.66
N ASP A 157 11.41 3.87 -7.34
CA ASP A 157 12.01 2.94 -6.41
C ASP A 157 11.27 2.98 -5.06
N ILE A 158 11.50 1.94 -4.24
CA ILE A 158 10.90 1.76 -2.92
C ILE A 158 11.85 1.07 -1.96
N LEU A 159 11.94 1.63 -0.78
CA LEU A 159 12.75 1.11 0.31
C LEU A 159 11.84 0.73 1.47
N TYR A 160 11.95 -0.51 1.91
CA TYR A 160 11.40 -0.99 3.16
C TYR A 160 12.42 -0.79 4.27
N HIS A 161 11.99 -0.20 5.39
CA HIS A 161 12.78 0.02 6.59
C HIS A 161 12.16 -0.79 7.72
N GLU A 162 12.90 -1.77 8.24
CA GLU A 162 12.43 -2.62 9.33
C GLU A 162 12.30 -1.82 10.64
N ASP A 163 11.45 -2.30 11.56
CA ASP A 163 11.29 -1.71 12.88
C ASP A 163 12.51 -2.03 13.76
N GLU A 164 13.56 -1.23 13.65
CA GLU A 164 14.74 -1.35 14.51
C GLU A 164 14.44 -0.83 15.93
N LEU A 165 15.10 -1.41 16.94
CA LEU A 165 15.09 -0.91 18.32
C LEU A 165 15.40 0.59 18.30
N TYR A 166 14.51 1.41 18.88
CA TYR A 166 14.54 2.89 18.89
C TYR A 166 14.06 3.62 17.62
N SER A 167 13.50 2.94 16.63
CA SER A 167 12.82 3.60 15.51
C SER A 167 11.67 4.49 16.01
N ARG A 168 11.76 5.80 15.74
CA ARG A 168 10.69 6.76 16.04
C ARG A 168 9.55 6.73 15.01
N VAL A 169 9.61 5.81 14.04
CA VAL A 169 8.67 5.74 12.91
C VAL A 169 8.11 4.34 12.66
N GLY A 170 8.49 3.36 13.50
CA GLY A 170 8.13 1.94 13.34
C GLY A 170 8.70 1.32 12.06
N ALA A 171 8.20 0.14 11.70
CA ALA A 171 8.35 -0.39 10.35
C ALA A 171 7.78 0.65 9.36
N SER A 172 8.55 0.96 8.32
CA SER A 172 8.21 2.05 7.39
C SER A 172 8.63 1.77 5.95
N ILE A 173 8.06 2.52 5.03
CA ILE A 173 8.37 2.48 3.61
C ILE A 173 8.61 3.90 3.14
N THR A 174 9.63 4.11 2.32
CA THR A 174 9.80 5.34 1.53
C THR A 174 9.80 5.00 0.06
N PHE A 175 9.13 5.79 -0.75
CA PHE A 175 9.00 5.53 -2.18
C PHE A 175 8.84 6.83 -2.97
N GLY A 176 9.16 6.78 -4.26
CA GLY A 176 9.12 7.95 -5.13
C GLY A 176 9.91 7.74 -6.41
N GLY A 177 10.05 8.81 -7.17
CA GLY A 177 10.89 8.85 -8.36
C GLY A 177 10.40 9.85 -9.40
N PRO A 178 11.25 10.26 -10.35
CA PRO A 178 10.98 11.38 -11.26
C PRO A 178 9.88 11.13 -12.30
N GLY A 179 9.50 9.88 -12.55
CA GLY A 179 8.65 9.54 -13.70
C GLY A 179 9.42 9.64 -15.03
N GLY A 180 8.70 9.71 -16.14
CA GLY A 180 9.27 9.68 -17.49
C GLY A 180 8.79 8.48 -18.32
N HIS A 181 9.64 8.01 -19.23
CA HIS A 181 9.40 6.79 -20.01
C HIS A 181 9.89 5.57 -19.23
N CYS A 182 8.95 4.87 -18.60
CA CYS A 182 9.23 3.84 -17.59
C CYS A 182 9.12 2.41 -18.09
N ALA A 183 9.04 2.24 -19.41
CA ALA A 183 8.95 0.96 -20.12
C ALA A 183 10.28 0.61 -20.78
#